data_AF-A0A1F8P0U3-F1
#
_entry.id   AF-A0A1F8P0U3-F1
#
_cell.length_a   1.000
_cell.length_b   1.000
_cell.length_c   1.000
_cell.angle_alpha   90.00
_cell.angle_beta   90.00
_cell.angle_gamma   90.00
#
_symmetry.space_group_name_H-M   'P 1'
#
loop_
_entity.id
_entity.type
_entity.pdbx_description
1 polymer ?
#
loop_
_entity_poly.entity_id
_entity_poly.type
_entity_poly.pdbx_seq_one_letter_code
_entity_poly.pdbx_strand_id
1 'polypeptide(L)'
;MAPVRKATYRGRNIIGYFPSLKMGRMINFESLIERDLICLLDFESQVQSFVEQPFSIEYQCQGKQHKYTPDFHVIFGGQNMVIECKLSQYVNTPENQLKFAAARSWCHERNWLFEVVTDQLLATNWRVRNVKLLTRFARYPVRADFKEHVWTCLFAASAPVRIADVIARVNPQAPQAAVIPLLHMAFHHEVYAPLDTAQITIETPIALRRPSIEEVLFP
;
A
#
# COMPACT_ATOMS: atom_id res chain seq x y z
N MET A 1 16.36 5.62 -9.59
CA MET A 1 17.20 5.14 -8.46
C MET A 1 17.08 3.62 -8.37
N ALA A 2 18.07 2.93 -7.84
CA ALA A 2 18.07 1.47 -7.65
C ALA A 2 18.62 1.14 -6.24
N PRO A 3 18.31 -0.05 -5.68
CA PRO A 3 18.79 -0.43 -4.36
C PRO A 3 20.33 -0.42 -4.30
N VAL A 4 20.90 0.19 -3.25
CA VAL A 4 22.37 0.27 -3.08
C VAL A 4 22.98 -0.98 -2.43
N ARG A 5 22.14 -1.89 -1.93
CA ARG A 5 22.58 -3.18 -1.40
C ARG A 5 21.54 -4.26 -1.65
N LYS A 6 21.97 -5.52 -1.51
CA LYS A 6 21.06 -6.67 -1.52
C LYS A 6 20.56 -6.97 -0.11
N ALA A 7 19.41 -7.63 -0.06
CA ALA A 7 18.88 -8.14 1.20
C ALA A 7 19.85 -9.15 1.82
N THR A 8 20.11 -9.05 3.12
CA THR A 8 21.09 -9.91 3.81
C THR A 8 20.45 -10.62 5.00
N TYR A 9 20.56 -11.95 5.05
CA TYR A 9 20.02 -12.73 6.15
C TYR A 9 20.88 -12.57 7.40
N ARG A 10 20.24 -12.29 8.54
CA ARG A 10 20.88 -12.05 9.84
C ARG A 10 20.40 -13.03 10.91
N GLY A 11 19.85 -14.18 10.52
CA GLY A 11 19.43 -15.24 11.45
C GLY A 11 18.06 -15.03 12.11
N ARG A 12 17.49 -13.82 12.04
CA ARG A 12 16.21 -13.47 12.69
C ARG A 12 15.27 -12.64 11.81
N ASN A 13 15.70 -12.24 10.62
CA ASN A 13 14.91 -11.44 9.69
C ASN A 13 14.27 -12.33 8.62
N ILE A 14 13.11 -11.89 8.10
CA ILE A 14 12.39 -12.59 7.04
C ILE A 14 12.75 -11.92 5.73
N ILE A 15 13.36 -12.66 4.81
CA ILE A 15 13.71 -12.13 3.49
C ILE A 15 12.77 -12.71 2.45
N GLY A 16 12.31 -11.86 1.54
CA GLY A 16 11.55 -12.29 0.39
C GLY A 16 11.51 -11.25 -0.71
N TYR A 17 10.72 -11.57 -1.73
CA TYR A 17 10.55 -10.75 -2.91
C TYR A 17 9.06 -10.49 -3.15
N PHE A 18 8.70 -9.25 -3.47
CA PHE A 18 7.35 -8.85 -3.82
C PHE A 18 7.28 -8.48 -5.32
N PRO A 19 6.41 -9.11 -6.12
CA PRO A 19 6.29 -8.84 -7.56
C PRO A 19 5.44 -7.59 -7.83
N SER A 20 6.04 -6.41 -7.61
CA SER A 20 5.36 -5.10 -7.74
C SER A 20 4.82 -4.88 -9.16
N LEU A 21 3.53 -4.55 -9.24
CA LEU A 21 2.91 -4.12 -10.48
C LEU A 21 3.35 -2.71 -10.84
N LYS A 22 3.39 -1.81 -9.86
CA LYS A 22 3.72 -0.39 -10.05
C LYS A 22 5.16 -0.19 -10.52
N MET A 23 6.10 -0.94 -9.95
CA MET A 23 7.52 -0.84 -10.27
C MET A 23 7.96 -1.78 -11.39
N GLY A 24 7.10 -2.71 -11.82
CA GLY A 24 7.41 -3.67 -12.89
C GLY A 24 8.59 -4.61 -12.58
N ARG A 25 8.93 -4.81 -11.30
CA ARG A 25 10.06 -5.65 -10.87
C ARG A 25 9.82 -6.30 -9.51
N MET A 26 10.69 -7.25 -9.16
CA MET A 26 10.75 -7.78 -7.80
C MET A 26 11.34 -6.72 -6.86
N ILE A 27 10.66 -6.51 -5.72
CA ILE A 27 11.10 -5.65 -4.62
C ILE A 27 11.55 -6.54 -3.47
N ASN A 28 12.77 -6.33 -2.98
CA ASN A 28 13.25 -7.08 -1.82
C ASN A 28 12.64 -6.54 -0.53
N PHE A 29 12.34 -7.41 0.42
CA PHE A 29 12.03 -7.03 1.79
C PHE A 29 12.82 -7.88 2.78
N GLU A 30 13.16 -7.30 3.93
CA GLU A 30 13.86 -7.94 5.05
C GLU A 30 12.97 -8.06 6.31
N SER A 31 11.71 -7.65 6.23
CA SER A 31 10.74 -7.82 7.32
C SER A 31 9.30 -7.91 6.82
N LEU A 32 8.40 -8.38 7.70
CA LEU A 32 6.96 -8.40 7.40
C LEU A 32 6.35 -7.00 7.35
N ILE A 33 6.92 -6.04 8.09
CA ILE A 33 6.49 -4.62 8.05
C ILE A 33 6.80 -4.05 6.67
N GLU A 34 8.01 -4.29 6.16
CA GLU A 34 8.39 -3.87 4.79
C GLU A 34 7.48 -4.52 3.74
N ARG A 35 7.23 -5.84 3.82
CA ARG A 35 6.30 -6.52 2.90
C ARG A 35 4.92 -5.87 2.90
N ASP A 36 4.38 -5.60 4.08
CA ASP A 36 3.02 -5.04 4.21
C ASP A 36 2.98 -3.57 3.76
N LEU A 37 4.04 -2.79 3.99
CA LEU A 37 4.22 -1.45 3.42
C LEU A 37 4.30 -1.51 1.89
N ILE A 38 5.07 -2.44 1.31
CA ILE A 38 5.17 -2.60 -0.15
C ILE A 38 3.78 -2.86 -0.76
N CYS A 39 2.94 -3.68 -0.14
CA CYS A 39 1.55 -3.89 -0.61
C CYS A 39 0.77 -2.57 -0.69
N LEU A 40 0.90 -1.70 0.32
CA LEU A 40 0.24 -0.39 0.34
C LEU A 40 0.83 0.54 -0.73
N LEU A 41 2.16 0.60 -0.85
CA LEU A 41 2.85 1.45 -1.82
C LEU A 41 2.53 1.03 -3.27
N ASP A 42 2.42 -0.27 -3.54
CA ASP A 42 2.08 -0.79 -4.87
C ASP A 42 0.61 -0.51 -5.24
N PHE A 43 -0.28 -0.48 -4.25
CA PHE A 43 -1.69 -0.18 -4.42
C PHE A 43 -1.97 1.31 -4.57
N GLU A 44 -1.38 2.17 -3.73
CA GLU A 44 -1.79 3.57 -3.61
C GLU A 44 -1.57 4.36 -4.92
N SER A 45 -2.59 5.10 -5.35
CA SER A 45 -2.60 5.80 -6.64
C SER A 45 -1.72 7.04 -6.64
N GLN A 46 -1.54 7.68 -5.48
CA GLN A 46 -0.65 8.83 -5.30
C GLN A 46 0.84 8.44 -5.27
N VAL A 47 1.16 7.16 -5.06
CA VAL A 47 2.55 6.69 -5.14
C VAL A 47 2.94 6.59 -6.62
N GLN A 48 3.94 7.37 -7.00
CA GLN A 48 4.48 7.40 -8.36
C GLN A 48 5.61 6.36 -8.51
N SER A 49 6.47 6.25 -7.50
CA SER A 49 7.54 5.25 -7.48
C SER A 49 8.06 5.01 -6.05
N PHE A 50 8.66 3.86 -5.83
CA PHE A 50 9.42 3.58 -4.61
C PHE A 50 10.62 2.66 -4.88
N VAL A 51 11.65 2.79 -4.04
CA VAL A 51 12.89 2.01 -4.12
C VAL A 51 13.28 1.57 -2.72
N GLU A 52 13.45 0.26 -2.53
CA GLU A 52 14.00 -0.31 -1.32
C GLU A 52 15.50 -0.03 -1.21
N GLN A 53 15.97 0.20 0.01
CA GLN A 53 17.37 0.39 0.35
C GLN A 53 18.05 1.40 -0.60
N PRO A 54 17.52 2.64 -0.71
CA PRO A 54 17.71 3.51 -1.87
C PRO A 54 19.08 4.19 -1.91
N PHE A 55 19.66 4.49 -0.74
CA PHE A 55 20.94 5.14 -0.54
C PHE A 55 21.34 4.99 0.92
N SER A 56 22.52 5.48 1.28
CA SER A 56 22.95 5.49 2.66
C SER A 56 23.19 6.91 3.16
N ILE A 57 22.84 7.15 4.41
CA ILE A 57 23.04 8.40 5.12
C ILE A 57 24.20 8.19 6.10
N GLU A 58 25.17 9.10 6.02
CA GLU A 58 26.29 9.14 6.95
C GLU A 58 25.95 10.04 8.14
N TYR A 59 26.36 9.63 9.33
CA TYR A 59 26.15 10.40 10.55
C TYR A 59 27.29 10.15 11.54
N GLN A 60 27.53 11.13 12.40
CA GLN A 60 28.52 11.00 13.48
C GLN A 60 27.84 10.65 14.80
N CYS A 61 28.41 9.70 15.53
CA CYS A 61 27.98 9.35 16.87
C CYS A 61 29.21 9.01 17.71
N GLN A 62 29.34 9.61 18.90
CA GLN A 62 30.46 9.37 19.82
C GLN A 62 31.84 9.49 19.15
N GLY A 63 32.02 10.48 18.27
CA GLY A 63 33.27 10.72 17.54
C GLY A 63 33.60 9.70 16.44
N LYS A 64 32.69 8.76 16.13
CA LYS A 64 32.83 7.79 15.05
C LYS A 64 31.86 8.08 13.92
N GLN A 65 32.30 7.83 12.69
CA GLN A 65 31.45 7.91 11.50
C GLN A 65 30.68 6.60 11.36
N HIS A 66 29.37 6.73 11.19
CA HIS A 66 28.44 5.63 10.96
C HIS A 66 27.71 5.85 9.64
N LYS A 67 27.23 4.74 9.08
CA LYS A 67 26.44 4.71 7.85
C LYS A 67 25.21 3.88 8.10
N TYR A 68 24.04 4.41 7.75
CA TYR A 68 22.80 3.64 7.78
C TYR A 68 22.09 3.79 6.43
N THR A 69 21.29 2.79 6.05
CA THR A 69 20.54 2.75 4.79
C THR A 69 19.07 2.68 5.16
N PRO A 70 18.26 3.72 4.86
CA PRO A 70 16.82 3.66 5.07
C PRO A 70 16.17 2.50 4.32
N ASP A 71 14.99 2.07 4.74
CA ASP A 71 14.29 0.98 4.09
C ASP A 71 13.71 1.37 2.73
N PHE A 72 13.11 2.55 2.60
CA PHE A 72 12.54 3.01 1.33
C PHE A 72 12.75 4.50 1.05
N HIS A 73 12.85 4.82 -0.24
CA HIS A 73 12.56 6.14 -0.79
C HIS A 73 11.29 6.03 -1.62
N VAL A 74 10.37 6.98 -1.44
CA VAL A 74 9.05 7.01 -2.07
C VAL A 74 8.81 8.39 -2.66
N ILE A 75 8.23 8.46 -3.85
CA ILE A 75 7.65 9.69 -4.40
C ILE A 75 6.13 9.55 -4.31
N PHE A 76 5.53 10.36 -3.44
CA PHE A 76 4.10 10.35 -3.12
C PHE A 76 3.50 11.71 -3.44
N GLY A 77 2.58 11.79 -4.40
CA GLY A 77 1.95 13.05 -4.79
C GLY A 77 2.96 14.13 -5.24
N GLY A 78 4.12 13.73 -5.77
CA GLY A 78 5.24 14.63 -6.11
C GLY A 78 6.19 14.93 -4.95
N GLN A 79 5.86 14.57 -3.72
CA GLN A 79 6.72 14.76 -2.55
C GLN A 79 7.67 13.57 -2.37
N ASN A 80 8.96 13.88 -2.17
CA ASN A 80 9.95 12.87 -1.82
C ASN A 80 9.87 12.57 -0.33
N MET A 81 9.91 11.28 0.00
CA MET A 81 9.82 10.78 1.36
C MET A 81 10.77 9.60 1.55
N VAL A 82 11.41 9.56 2.71
CA VAL A 82 12.19 8.43 3.19
C VAL A 82 11.39 7.73 4.28
N ILE A 83 11.27 6.41 4.19
CA ILE A 83 10.53 5.61 5.16
C ILE A 83 11.47 4.59 5.80
N GLU A 84 11.39 4.50 7.13
CA GLU A 84 11.98 3.43 7.91
C GLU A 84 10.88 2.52 8.50
N CYS A 85 11.04 1.22 8.40
CA CYS A 85 10.16 0.23 9.00
C CYS A 85 10.70 -0.23 10.35
N LYS A 86 9.88 -0.13 11.42
CA LYS A 86 10.32 -0.55 12.75
C LYS A 86 9.20 -1.10 13.61
N LEU A 87 9.47 -2.21 14.33
CA LEU A 87 8.55 -2.66 15.38
C LEU A 87 8.39 -1.55 16.42
N SER A 88 7.15 -1.28 16.83
CA SER A 88 6.79 -0.17 17.72
C SER A 88 7.62 -0.17 19.01
N GLN A 89 7.85 -1.35 19.60
CA GLN A 89 8.65 -1.54 20.81
C GLN A 89 10.13 -1.09 20.67
N TYR A 90 10.66 -1.03 19.44
CA TYR A 90 12.04 -0.64 19.18
C TYR A 90 12.19 0.80 18.67
N VAL A 91 11.10 1.52 18.41
CA VAL A 91 11.16 2.90 17.90
C VAL A 91 11.96 3.81 18.84
N ASN A 92 11.73 3.70 20.15
CA ASN A 92 12.30 4.61 21.15
C ASN A 92 13.67 4.17 21.69
N THR A 93 14.32 3.16 21.10
CA THR A 93 15.67 2.82 21.56
C THR A 93 16.66 3.93 21.18
N PRO A 94 17.68 4.21 22.03
CA PRO A 94 18.64 5.28 21.76
C PRO A 94 19.33 5.14 20.38
N GLU A 95 19.67 3.91 19.99
CA GLU A 95 20.31 3.63 18.70
C GLU A 95 19.41 4.03 17.50
N ASN A 96 18.12 3.69 17.56
CA ASN A 96 17.20 4.02 16.46
C ASN A 96 16.88 5.51 16.45
N GLN A 97 16.73 6.14 17.61
CA GLN A 97 16.52 7.60 17.68
C GLN A 97 17.69 8.38 17.08
N LEU A 98 18.94 7.94 17.28
CA LEU A 98 20.11 8.54 16.62
C LEU A 98 20.04 8.42 15.09
N LYS A 99 19.67 7.23 14.57
CA LYS A 99 19.49 7.02 13.12
C LYS A 99 18.37 7.90 12.57
N PHE A 100 17.24 8.00 13.28
CA PHE A 100 16.10 8.79 12.87
C PHE A 100 16.39 10.29 12.90
N ALA A 101 17.17 10.77 13.88
CA ALA A 101 17.63 12.15 13.92
C ALA A 101 18.50 12.47 12.69
N ALA A 102 19.46 11.60 12.37
CA ALA A 102 20.26 11.74 11.15
C ALA A 102 19.40 11.72 9.89
N ALA A 103 18.40 10.84 9.83
CA ALA A 103 17.43 10.75 8.73
C ALA A 103 16.67 12.05 8.52
N ARG A 104 16.10 12.58 9.61
CA ARG A 104 15.32 13.82 9.60
C ARG A 104 16.16 14.99 9.13
N SER A 105 17.38 15.15 9.65
CA SER A 105 18.28 16.21 9.21
C SER A 105 18.63 16.10 7.72
N TRP A 106 19.00 14.90 7.27
CA TRP A 106 19.34 14.64 5.87
C TRP A 106 18.16 14.92 4.93
N CYS A 107 16.94 14.55 5.31
CA CYS A 107 15.73 14.81 4.54
C CYS A 107 15.38 16.30 4.55
N HIS A 108 15.48 16.96 5.70
CA HIS A 108 15.18 18.39 5.85
C HIS A 108 16.03 19.26 4.93
N GLU A 109 17.35 18.99 4.83
CA GLU A 109 18.26 19.68 3.90
C GLU A 109 17.83 19.59 2.42
N ARG A 110 17.02 18.58 2.08
CA ARG A 110 16.57 18.29 0.71
C ARG A 110 15.10 18.65 0.48
N ASN A 111 14.43 19.21 1.49
CA ASN A 111 12.97 19.40 1.51
C ASN A 111 12.20 18.09 1.29
N TRP A 112 12.71 17.00 1.87
CA TRP A 112 12.09 15.68 1.84
C TRP A 112 11.45 15.37 3.20
N LEU A 113 10.48 14.46 3.20
CA LEU A 113 9.85 13.97 4.42
C LEU A 113 10.58 12.73 4.95
N PHE A 114 10.54 12.52 6.26
CA PHE A 114 11.00 11.30 6.90
C PHE A 114 9.93 10.72 7.81
N GLU A 115 9.56 9.47 7.58
CA GLU A 115 8.52 8.76 8.32
C GLU A 115 9.01 7.43 8.86
N VAL A 116 8.50 7.05 10.02
CA VAL A 116 8.72 5.73 10.62
C VAL A 116 7.41 4.97 10.61
N VAL A 117 7.36 3.87 9.85
CA VAL A 117 6.19 2.98 9.78
C VAL A 117 6.37 1.82 10.74
N THR A 118 5.37 1.61 11.58
CA THR A 118 5.38 0.53 12.58
C THR A 118 4.36 -0.56 12.30
N ASP A 119 4.55 -1.71 12.92
CA ASP A 119 3.57 -2.80 12.94
C ASP A 119 2.22 -2.36 13.53
N GLN A 120 2.23 -1.51 14.56
CA GLN A 120 1.00 -0.94 15.13
C GLN A 120 0.28 -0.01 14.16
N LEU A 121 1.01 0.85 13.44
CA LEU A 121 0.44 1.73 12.43
C LEU A 121 -0.23 0.90 11.32
N LEU A 122 0.45 -0.13 10.83
CA LEU A 122 -0.08 -1.03 9.80
C LEU A 122 -1.25 -1.89 10.29
N ALA A 123 -1.35 -2.15 11.60
CA ALA A 123 -2.41 -2.93 12.22
C ALA A 123 -3.60 -2.08 12.71
N THR A 124 -3.57 -0.76 12.54
CA THR A 124 -4.57 0.17 13.11
C THR A 124 -5.97 -0.07 12.55
N ASN A 125 -6.08 -0.52 11.29
CA ASN A 125 -7.36 -0.70 10.60
C ASN A 125 -7.31 -1.87 9.60
N TRP A 126 -8.35 -2.04 8.78
CA TRP A 126 -8.43 -3.14 7.82
C TRP A 126 -7.65 -2.94 6.53
N ARG A 127 -7.06 -1.74 6.31
CA ARG A 127 -6.49 -1.33 5.02
C ARG A 127 -5.45 -2.32 4.52
N VAL A 128 -4.45 -2.64 5.33
CA VAL A 128 -3.37 -3.55 4.93
C VAL A 128 -3.93 -4.93 4.60
N ARG A 129 -4.89 -5.43 5.37
CA ARG A 129 -5.51 -6.76 5.14
C ARG A 129 -6.31 -6.79 3.84
N ASN A 130 -7.11 -5.75 3.60
CA ASN A 130 -7.93 -5.63 2.40
C ASN A 130 -7.06 -5.37 1.16
N VAL A 131 -6.08 -4.48 1.22
CA VAL A 131 -5.13 -4.27 0.11
C VAL A 131 -4.40 -5.58 -0.22
N LYS A 132 -3.94 -6.34 0.79
CA LYS A 132 -3.35 -7.68 0.56
C LYS A 132 -4.31 -8.66 -0.10
N LEU A 133 -5.60 -8.60 0.20
CA LEU A 133 -6.61 -9.40 -0.50
C LEU A 133 -6.71 -8.97 -1.96
N LEU A 134 -6.81 -7.67 -2.24
CA LEU A 134 -6.88 -7.12 -3.60
C LEU A 134 -5.62 -7.46 -4.41
N THR A 135 -4.42 -7.35 -3.82
CA THR A 135 -3.14 -7.69 -4.45
C THR A 135 -3.12 -9.13 -4.99
N ARG A 136 -3.79 -10.09 -4.34
CA ARG A 136 -3.86 -11.50 -4.80
C ARG A 136 -4.52 -11.63 -6.18
N PHE A 137 -5.43 -10.73 -6.51
CA PHE A 137 -6.22 -10.75 -7.75
C PHE A 137 -5.86 -9.63 -8.72
N ALA A 138 -4.87 -8.81 -8.38
CA ALA A 138 -4.45 -7.66 -9.19
C ALA A 138 -4.02 -8.01 -10.63
N ARG A 139 -3.62 -9.27 -10.88
CA ARG A 139 -3.22 -9.78 -12.20
C ARG A 139 -4.30 -10.61 -12.88
N TYR A 140 -5.48 -10.75 -12.29
CA TYR A 140 -6.57 -11.52 -12.88
C TYR A 140 -7.04 -10.86 -14.19
N PRO A 141 -7.19 -11.61 -15.30
CA PRO A 141 -7.66 -11.03 -16.55
C PRO A 141 -9.15 -10.70 -16.46
N VAL A 142 -9.49 -9.42 -16.68
CA VAL A 142 -10.88 -8.95 -16.71
C VAL A 142 -11.22 -8.48 -18.12
N ARG A 143 -12.28 -9.03 -18.70
CA ARG A 143 -12.77 -8.64 -20.03
C ARG A 143 -13.36 -7.23 -20.01
N ALA A 144 -13.24 -6.50 -21.12
CA ALA A 144 -13.75 -5.12 -21.23
C ALA A 144 -15.27 -5.04 -21.05
N ASP A 145 -16.03 -5.96 -21.65
CA ASP A 145 -17.49 -6.03 -21.51
C ASP A 145 -17.92 -6.24 -20.06
N PHE A 146 -17.18 -7.02 -19.27
CA PHE A 146 -17.43 -7.15 -17.84
C PHE A 146 -17.27 -5.81 -17.11
N LYS A 147 -16.19 -5.06 -17.40
CA LYS A 147 -15.97 -3.75 -16.79
C LYS A 147 -17.08 -2.76 -17.14
N GLU A 148 -17.51 -2.75 -18.40
CA GLU A 148 -18.61 -1.90 -18.88
C GLU A 148 -19.93 -2.20 -18.16
N HIS A 149 -20.26 -3.48 -17.95
CA HIS A 149 -21.46 -3.86 -17.17
C HIS A 149 -21.37 -3.41 -15.71
N VAL A 150 -20.20 -3.56 -15.07
CA VAL A 150 -19.98 -3.08 -13.70
C VAL A 150 -20.13 -1.56 -13.62
N TRP A 151 -19.48 -0.81 -14.51
CA TRP A 151 -19.59 0.65 -14.52
C TRP A 151 -21.00 1.13 -14.81
N THR A 152 -21.72 0.50 -15.75
CA THR A 152 -23.13 0.83 -16.03
C THR A 152 -24.00 0.61 -14.79
N CYS A 153 -23.80 -0.51 -14.09
CA CYS A 153 -24.51 -0.81 -12.85
C CYS A 153 -24.26 0.24 -11.76
N LEU A 154 -23.00 0.65 -11.57
CA LEU A 154 -22.62 1.62 -10.54
C LEU A 154 -22.98 3.07 -10.93
N PHE A 155 -22.93 3.40 -12.22
CA PHE A 155 -23.28 4.73 -12.74
C PHE A 155 -24.78 5.02 -12.57
N ALA A 156 -25.63 4.01 -12.75
CA ALA A 156 -27.08 4.13 -12.59
C ALA A 156 -27.53 4.21 -11.12
N ALA A 157 -26.62 3.99 -10.15
CA ALA A 157 -26.94 3.99 -8.73
C ALA A 157 -26.78 5.39 -8.11
N SER A 158 -27.75 5.82 -7.31
CA SER A 158 -27.67 7.07 -6.53
C SER A 158 -26.83 6.93 -5.25
N ALA A 159 -26.56 5.70 -4.83
CA ALA A 159 -25.81 5.37 -3.63
C ALA A 159 -24.87 4.18 -3.88
N PRO A 160 -23.85 3.97 -3.02
CA PRO A 160 -22.99 2.79 -3.10
C PRO A 160 -23.79 1.47 -3.13
N VAL A 161 -23.41 0.56 -4.01
CA VAL A 161 -24.10 -0.71 -4.25
C VAL A 161 -23.31 -1.84 -3.59
N ARG A 162 -23.97 -2.78 -2.91
CA ARG A 162 -23.27 -3.92 -2.32
C ARG A 162 -22.65 -4.78 -3.41
N ILE A 163 -21.49 -5.36 -3.14
CA ILE A 163 -20.84 -6.33 -4.04
C ILE A 163 -21.83 -7.43 -4.45
N ALA A 164 -22.62 -7.97 -3.51
CA ALA A 164 -23.64 -8.99 -3.76
C ALA A 164 -24.64 -8.59 -4.86
N ASP A 165 -25.11 -7.34 -4.83
CA ASP A 165 -26.09 -6.83 -5.78
C ASP A 165 -25.44 -6.57 -7.16
N VAL A 166 -24.19 -6.09 -7.18
CA VAL A 166 -23.44 -5.91 -8.43
C VAL A 166 -23.20 -7.26 -9.10
N ILE A 167 -22.67 -8.25 -8.38
CA ILE A 167 -22.34 -9.56 -8.97
C ILE A 167 -23.58 -10.31 -9.45
N ALA A 168 -24.72 -10.16 -8.76
CA ALA A 168 -26.00 -10.74 -9.18
C ALA A 168 -26.53 -10.10 -10.47
N ARG A 169 -26.27 -8.82 -10.71
CA ARG A 169 -26.68 -8.10 -11.93
C ARG A 169 -25.74 -8.37 -13.10
N VAL A 170 -24.43 -8.33 -12.87
CA VAL A 170 -23.42 -8.43 -13.95
C VAL A 170 -23.20 -9.86 -14.42
N ASN A 171 -23.49 -10.86 -13.58
CA ASN A 171 -23.42 -12.27 -13.96
C ASN A 171 -24.52 -13.09 -13.25
N PRO A 172 -25.80 -12.94 -13.64
CA PRO A 172 -26.93 -13.58 -12.95
C PRO A 172 -26.86 -15.11 -12.94
N GLN A 173 -26.25 -15.71 -13.96
CA GLN A 173 -26.13 -17.16 -14.09
C GLN A 173 -25.04 -17.74 -13.17
N ALA A 174 -24.03 -16.94 -12.82
CA ALA A 174 -22.95 -17.35 -11.92
C ALA A 174 -22.38 -16.16 -11.12
N PRO A 175 -23.12 -15.59 -10.15
CA PRO A 175 -22.71 -14.35 -9.47
C PRO A 175 -21.35 -14.46 -8.78
N GLN A 176 -21.06 -15.62 -8.16
CA GLN A 176 -19.79 -15.83 -7.45
C GLN A 176 -18.56 -15.74 -8.36
N ALA A 177 -18.70 -16.03 -9.67
CA ALA A 177 -17.61 -15.89 -10.62
C ALA A 177 -17.22 -14.42 -10.88
N ALA A 178 -18.09 -13.46 -10.55
CA ALA A 178 -17.85 -12.03 -10.73
C ALA A 178 -17.09 -11.39 -9.54
N VAL A 179 -16.87 -12.09 -8.44
CA VAL A 179 -16.17 -11.53 -7.25
C VAL A 179 -14.71 -11.22 -7.57
N ILE A 180 -13.97 -12.18 -8.12
CA ILE A 180 -12.53 -11.99 -8.43
C ILE A 180 -12.28 -10.82 -9.41
N PRO A 181 -12.97 -10.72 -10.57
CA PRO A 181 -12.76 -9.58 -11.47
C PRO A 181 -13.16 -8.25 -10.81
N LEU A 182 -14.14 -8.23 -9.91
CA LEU A 182 -14.49 -7.02 -9.17
C LEU A 182 -13.40 -6.60 -8.16
N LEU A 183 -12.79 -7.56 -7.44
CA LEU A 183 -11.64 -7.28 -6.57
C LEU A 183 -10.42 -6.80 -7.38
N HIS A 184 -10.22 -7.33 -8.58
CA HIS A 184 -9.22 -6.80 -9.51
C HIS A 184 -9.50 -5.33 -9.86
N MET A 185 -10.74 -5.01 -10.26
CA MET A 185 -11.13 -3.63 -10.58
C MET A 185 -10.90 -2.69 -9.40
N ALA A 186 -11.20 -3.15 -8.17
CA ALA A 186 -10.91 -2.39 -6.95
C ALA A 186 -9.41 -2.17 -6.70
N PHE A 187 -8.55 -3.15 -7.00
CA PHE A 187 -7.09 -2.96 -6.91
C PHE A 187 -6.60 -1.84 -7.84
N HIS A 188 -7.15 -1.79 -9.06
CA HIS A 188 -6.77 -0.83 -10.09
C HIS A 188 -7.50 0.52 -9.97
N HIS A 189 -8.23 0.76 -8.87
CA HIS A 189 -9.03 1.97 -8.63
C HIS A 189 -10.09 2.24 -9.71
N GLU A 190 -10.51 1.21 -10.44
CA GLU A 190 -11.62 1.28 -11.41
C GLU A 190 -12.99 1.26 -10.73
N VAL A 191 -13.00 0.82 -9.46
CA VAL A 191 -14.13 0.84 -8.54
C VAL A 191 -13.60 1.21 -7.15
N TYR A 192 -14.31 2.10 -6.48
CA TYR A 192 -14.06 2.42 -5.08
C TYR A 192 -14.65 1.34 -4.15
N ALA A 193 -13.84 0.87 -3.21
CA ALA A 193 -14.27 0.06 -2.08
C ALA A 193 -13.70 0.66 -0.77
N PRO A 194 -14.47 0.73 0.33
CA PRO A 194 -13.95 1.15 1.62
C PRO A 194 -13.00 0.08 2.17
N LEU A 195 -11.74 0.45 2.39
CA LEU A 195 -10.69 -0.50 2.79
C LEU A 195 -10.36 -0.44 4.28
N ASP A 196 -10.72 0.65 4.96
CA ASP A 196 -10.17 0.95 6.29
C ASP A 196 -11.07 0.42 7.42
N THR A 197 -12.39 0.44 7.24
CA THR A 197 -13.35 0.28 8.34
C THR A 197 -13.71 -1.18 8.65
N ALA A 198 -13.81 -2.04 7.64
CA ALA A 198 -14.20 -3.44 7.79
C ALA A 198 -13.50 -4.32 6.74
N GLN A 199 -13.50 -5.63 6.97
CA GLN A 199 -13.05 -6.60 5.97
C GLN A 199 -13.96 -6.54 4.72
N ILE A 200 -13.38 -6.64 3.52
CA ILE A 200 -14.15 -6.77 2.28
C ILE A 200 -14.92 -8.09 2.29
N THR A 201 -16.23 -8.00 2.06
CA THR A 201 -17.16 -9.12 1.90
C THR A 201 -18.15 -8.80 0.77
N ILE A 202 -19.05 -9.73 0.45
CA ILE A 202 -20.12 -9.45 -0.52
C ILE A 202 -21.10 -8.35 -0.06
N GLU A 203 -21.12 -8.02 1.25
CA GLU A 203 -21.93 -6.92 1.78
C GLU A 203 -21.23 -5.56 1.65
N THR A 204 -19.96 -5.52 1.23
CA THR A 204 -19.22 -4.26 1.11
C THR A 204 -19.87 -3.36 0.05
N PRO A 205 -20.19 -2.11 0.40
CA PRO A 205 -20.70 -1.13 -0.55
C PRO A 205 -19.57 -0.60 -1.43
N ILE A 206 -19.78 -0.60 -2.75
CA ILE A 206 -18.83 -0.12 -3.76
C ILE A 206 -19.47 0.95 -4.66
N ALA A 207 -18.65 1.79 -5.25
CA ALA A 207 -19.09 2.90 -6.10
C ALA A 207 -18.04 3.23 -7.18
N LEU A 208 -18.38 4.10 -8.14
CA LEU A 208 -17.41 4.56 -9.14
C LEU A 208 -16.31 5.45 -8.54
N ARG A 209 -16.65 6.21 -7.51
CA ARG A 209 -15.75 7.09 -6.79
C ARG A 209 -16.02 7.02 -5.30
N ARG A 210 -15.08 7.53 -4.50
CA ARG A 210 -15.33 7.74 -3.08
C ARG A 210 -16.53 8.70 -2.93
N PRO A 211 -17.60 8.31 -2.23
CA PRO A 211 -18.71 9.21 -1.95
C PRO A 211 -18.24 10.42 -1.14
N SER A 212 -18.79 11.58 -1.44
CA SER A 212 -18.74 12.76 -0.58
C SER A 212 -19.46 12.49 0.75
N ILE A 213 -19.15 13.27 1.77
CA ILE A 213 -19.82 13.16 3.09
C ILE A 213 -21.34 13.38 2.95
N GLU A 214 -21.75 14.27 2.05
CA GLU A 214 -23.16 14.58 1.77
C GLU A 214 -23.90 13.38 1.17
N GLU A 215 -23.32 12.69 0.18
CA GLU A 215 -23.86 11.47 -0.44
C GLU A 215 -23.99 10.29 0.57
N VAL A 216 -23.22 10.30 1.67
CA VAL A 216 -23.32 9.27 2.73
C VAL A 216 -24.42 9.59 3.74
N LEU A 217 -24.61 10.87 4.07
CA LEU A 217 -25.56 11.30 5.10
C LEU A 217 -26.99 11.47 4.55
N PHE A 218 -27.14 11.71 3.25
CA PHE A 218 -28.42 11.95 2.58
C PHE A 218 -28.55 11.07 1.31
N PRO A 219 -28.82 9.77 1.48
CA PRO A 219 -28.84 8.79 0.38
C PRO A 219 -30.04 8.89 -0.56
#